data_AF-A0A817SR64-F1
#
_entry.id   AF-A0A817SR64-F1
#
_cell.length_a   1.000
_cell.length_b   1.000
_cell.length_c   1.000
_cell.angle_alpha   90.00
_cell.angle_beta   90.00
_cell.angle_gamma   90.00
#
_symmetry.space_group_name_H-M   'P 1'
#
loop_
_entity.id
_entity.type
_entity.pdbx_description
1 polymer ?
#
loop_
_entity_poly.entity_id
_entity_poly.type
_entity_poly.pdbx_seq_one_letter_code
_entity_poly.pdbx_strand_id
1 'polypeptide(L)'
;MIFFIAVAAILEDLPAVITTCLALGTCRMTKKNAIVRSLSSAETLGCTSVICSDKIETLTTNQMSVCRMFIFSKADDNNIQIDQFEVTGSIYEPKGDIIYNGTKFNCSHSSGLVELTECAALCNDSALDYNESKKVFEKVDEAIETALTVLVEKMNVFNTDKSRLSPQKMAMSSNIIIH
;
A
#
# COMPACT_ATOMS: atom_id res chain seq x y z
N MET A 1 46.32 0.55 -51.56
CA MET A 1 45.47 1.74 -51.30
C MET A 1 44.14 1.38 -50.64
N ILE A 2 43.40 0.38 -51.15
CA ILE A 2 42.08 -0.02 -50.63
C ILE A 2 42.12 -0.51 -49.15
N PHE A 3 43.14 -1.25 -48.75
CA PHE A 3 43.29 -1.74 -47.36
C PHE A 3 43.39 -0.61 -46.32
N PHE A 4 44.16 0.44 -46.64
CA PHE A 4 44.35 1.60 -45.75
C PHE A 4 43.06 2.42 -45.60
N ILE A 5 42.26 2.53 -46.67
CA ILE A 5 40.96 3.21 -46.63
C ILE A 5 39.96 2.42 -45.76
N ALA A 6 39.99 1.09 -45.81
CA ALA A 6 39.13 0.24 -44.98
C ALA A 6 39.47 0.34 -43.48
N VAL A 7 40.76 0.32 -43.12
CA VAL A 7 41.20 0.48 -41.71
C VAL A 7 40.87 1.88 -41.18
N ALA A 8 41.03 2.93 -41.97
CA ALA A 8 40.71 4.30 -41.55
C ALA A 8 39.20 4.53 -41.32
N ALA A 9 38.33 3.70 -41.91
CA ALA A 9 36.88 3.79 -41.74
C ALA A 9 36.35 2.98 -40.54
N ILE A 10 37.14 2.06 -39.99
CA ILE A 10 36.76 1.24 -38.83
C ILE A 10 37.11 2.03 -37.56
N LEU A 11 36.08 2.49 -36.86
CA LEU A 11 36.23 3.09 -35.53
C LEU A 11 36.38 1.98 -34.49
N GLU A 12 37.60 1.47 -34.33
CA GLU A 12 37.94 0.35 -33.45
C GLU A 12 37.67 0.66 -31.95
N ASP A 13 37.76 1.93 -31.55
CA ASP A 13 37.53 2.38 -30.17
C ASP A 13 36.05 2.66 -29.84
N LEU A 14 35.18 2.74 -30.86
CA LEU A 14 33.78 3.11 -30.66
C LEU A 14 33.01 2.14 -29.72
N PRO A 15 33.19 0.79 -29.82
CA PRO A 15 32.55 -0.13 -28.90
C PRO A 15 32.97 0.08 -27.44
N ALA A 16 34.23 0.44 -27.19
CA ALA A 16 34.75 0.68 -25.84
C ALA A 16 34.17 1.98 -25.25
N VAL A 17 34.05 3.03 -26.06
CA VAL A 17 33.44 4.31 -25.64
C VAL A 17 31.96 4.13 -25.33
N ILE A 18 31.20 3.43 -26.18
CA ILE A 18 29.77 3.16 -25.97
C ILE A 18 29.57 2.35 -24.69
N THR A 19 30.33 1.28 -24.50
CA THR A 19 30.23 0.42 -23.31
C THR A 19 30.51 1.22 -22.03
N THR A 20 31.55 2.07 -22.04
CA THR A 20 31.88 2.94 -20.90
C THR A 20 30.77 3.95 -20.61
N CYS A 21 30.20 4.56 -21.64
CA CYS A 21 29.09 5.50 -21.50
C CYS A 21 27.85 4.83 -20.89
N LEU A 22 27.47 3.66 -21.40
CA LEU A 22 26.34 2.87 -20.91
C LEU A 22 26.57 2.36 -19.49
N ALA A 23 27.79 1.94 -19.14
CA ALA A 23 28.14 1.51 -17.79
C ALA A 23 28.01 2.67 -16.78
N LEU A 24 28.53 3.85 -17.12
CA LEU A 24 28.37 5.05 -16.30
C LEU A 24 26.90 5.46 -16.17
N GLY A 25 26.13 5.37 -17.25
CA GLY A 25 24.68 5.61 -17.24
C GLY A 25 23.95 4.64 -16.31
N THR A 26 24.27 3.35 -16.41
CA THR A 26 23.71 2.28 -15.57
C THR A 26 24.02 2.52 -14.08
N CYS A 27 25.26 2.90 -13.74
CA CYS A 27 25.63 3.27 -12.37
C CYS A 27 24.81 4.45 -11.82
N ARG A 28 24.44 5.42 -12.66
CA ARG A 28 23.56 6.53 -12.26
C ARG A 28 22.12 6.08 -12.08
N MET A 29 21.63 5.15 -12.90
CA MET A 29 20.29 4.57 -12.79
C MET A 29 20.13 3.73 -11.52
N THR A 30 21.14 2.94 -11.14
CA THR A 30 21.11 2.15 -9.90
C THR A 30 20.97 3.03 -8.66
N LYS A 31 21.62 4.20 -8.64
CA LYS A 31 21.45 5.20 -7.55
C LYS A 31 20.03 5.76 -7.44
N LYS A 32 19.19 5.57 -8.45
CA LYS A 32 17.77 5.94 -8.49
C LYS A 32 16.85 4.72 -8.42
N ASN A 33 17.31 3.62 -7.82
CA ASN A 33 16.58 2.36 -7.66
C ASN A 33 16.22 1.65 -8.99
N ALA A 34 16.91 1.96 -10.09
CA ALA A 34 16.72 1.28 -11.38
C ALA A 34 17.90 0.34 -11.66
N ILE A 35 17.69 -0.96 -11.45
CA ILE A 35 18.70 -1.99 -11.69
C ILE A 35 18.63 -2.44 -13.14
N VAL A 36 19.59 -1.99 -13.95
CA VAL A 36 19.69 -2.36 -15.37
C VAL A 36 20.48 -3.67 -15.49
N ARG A 37 19.83 -4.71 -16.06
CA ARG A 37 20.45 -6.05 -16.23
C ARG A 37 21.28 -6.19 -17.51
N SER A 38 21.04 -5.33 -18.51
CA SER A 38 21.77 -5.30 -19.77
C SER A 38 22.09 -3.86 -20.17
N LEU A 39 23.35 -3.58 -20.52
CA LEU A 39 23.77 -2.23 -20.91
C LEU A 39 22.97 -1.67 -22.10
N SER A 40 22.57 -2.52 -23.06
CA SER A 40 21.74 -2.12 -24.20
C SER A 40 20.34 -1.65 -23.79
N SER A 41 19.81 -2.13 -22.66
CA SER A 41 18.49 -1.71 -22.17
C SER A 41 18.47 -0.24 -21.72
N ALA A 42 19.61 0.31 -21.28
CA ALA A 42 19.71 1.71 -20.90
C ALA A 42 19.49 2.65 -22.11
N GLU A 43 19.92 2.23 -23.30
CA GLU A 43 19.69 2.95 -24.55
C GLU A 43 18.23 2.81 -25.01
N THR A 44 17.70 1.58 -25.06
CA THR A 44 16.32 1.32 -25.49
C THR A 44 15.29 2.04 -24.61
N LEU A 45 15.56 2.19 -23.32
CA LEU A 45 14.69 2.93 -22.41
C LEU A 45 14.53 4.41 -22.81
N GLY A 46 15.58 5.03 -23.37
CA GLY A 46 15.53 6.41 -23.86
C GLY A 46 14.65 6.61 -25.09
N CYS A 47 14.42 5.55 -25.87
CA CYS A 47 13.56 5.55 -27.06
C CYS A 47 12.16 4.97 -26.80
N THR A 48 11.80 4.71 -25.54
CA THR A 48 10.51 4.10 -25.19
C THR A 48 9.37 5.09 -25.40
N SER A 49 8.39 4.72 -26.23
CA SER A 49 7.20 5.53 -26.53
C SER A 49 5.94 5.11 -25.77
N VAL A 50 5.91 3.87 -25.26
CA VAL A 50 4.78 3.30 -24.52
C VAL A 50 5.30 2.58 -23.28
N ILE A 51 4.70 2.86 -22.11
CA ILE A 51 5.00 2.18 -20.84
C ILE A 51 3.77 1.37 -20.45
N CYS A 52 3.91 0.04 -20.46
CA CYS A 52 2.93 -0.86 -19.85
C CYS A 52 3.37 -1.13 -18.41
N SER A 53 2.61 -0.61 -17.44
CA SER A 53 2.84 -0.87 -16.02
C SER A 53 1.76 -1.79 -15.49
N ASP A 54 2.15 -2.73 -14.62
CA ASP A 54 1.17 -3.45 -13.81
C ASP A 54 0.58 -2.51 -12.73
N LYS A 55 -0.60 -2.85 -12.20
CA LYS A 55 -1.31 -2.03 -11.20
C LYS A 55 -0.85 -2.36 -9.78
N ILE A 56 -0.88 -3.64 -9.43
CA ILE A 56 -0.60 -4.10 -8.06
C ILE A 56 0.91 -4.10 -7.85
N GLU A 57 1.37 -3.59 -6.70
CA GLU A 57 2.79 -3.48 -6.31
C GLU A 57 3.67 -2.59 -7.21
N THR A 58 3.13 -2.01 -8.29
CA THR A 58 3.86 -1.07 -9.15
C THR A 58 3.24 0.33 -9.13
N LEU A 59 1.97 0.48 -9.54
CA LEU A 59 1.24 1.76 -9.44
C LEU A 59 0.68 1.99 -8.04
N THR A 60 0.41 0.91 -7.31
CA THR A 60 -0.17 0.93 -5.97
C THR A 60 0.75 0.20 -5.00
N THR A 61 0.77 0.63 -3.74
CA THR A 61 1.62 0.05 -2.70
C THR A 61 1.16 -1.32 -2.18
N ASN A 62 0.12 -1.91 -2.79
CA ASN A 62 -0.57 -3.12 -2.33
C ASN A 62 -0.95 -3.08 -0.83
N GLN A 63 -1.15 -1.86 -0.32
CA GLN A 63 -1.67 -1.59 1.01
C GLN A 63 -3.16 -1.31 0.86
N MET A 64 -3.97 -2.32 1.12
CA MET A 64 -5.40 -2.15 1.08
C MET A 64 -5.87 -1.46 2.36
N SER A 65 -6.75 -0.47 2.22
CA SER A 65 -7.32 0.22 3.37
C SER A 65 -8.78 0.52 3.06
N VAL A 66 -9.64 0.33 4.06
CA VAL A 66 -11.03 0.77 3.98
C VAL A 66 -11.03 2.29 4.03
N CYS A 67 -11.55 2.94 2.99
CA CYS A 67 -11.64 4.41 2.94
C CYS A 67 -13.01 4.93 3.39
N ARG A 68 -14.06 4.15 3.14
CA ARG A 68 -15.45 4.52 3.37
C ARG A 68 -16.27 3.30 3.76
N MET A 69 -17.24 3.49 4.63
CA MET A 69 -18.22 2.48 5.04
C MET A 69 -19.58 3.15 5.21
N PHE A 70 -20.65 2.36 5.20
CA PHE A 70 -22.00 2.88 5.44
C PHE A 70 -22.83 1.89 6.24
N ILE A 71 -23.81 2.42 6.97
CA ILE A 71 -24.82 1.64 7.69
C ILE A 71 -26.20 2.17 7.37
N PHE A 72 -27.21 1.33 7.48
CA PHE A 72 -28.60 1.75 7.42
C PHE A 72 -29.00 2.30 8.79
N SER A 73 -29.34 3.59 8.87
CA SER A 73 -29.71 4.23 10.13
C SER A 73 -31.21 4.23 10.36
N LYS A 74 -32.01 4.30 9.30
CA LYS A 74 -33.46 4.20 9.37
C LYS A 74 -34.03 3.62 8.09
N ALA A 75 -35.01 2.73 8.21
CA ALA A 75 -35.80 2.24 7.09
C ALA A 75 -37.29 2.39 7.44
N ASP A 76 -37.97 3.28 6.73
CA ASP A 76 -39.42 3.42 6.71
C ASP A 76 -39.96 2.92 5.36
N ASP A 77 -41.26 2.62 5.24
CA ASP A 77 -41.88 1.97 4.07
C ASP A 77 -41.55 2.60 2.70
N ASN A 78 -41.19 3.88 2.67
CA ASN A 78 -40.82 4.61 1.44
C ASN A 78 -39.46 5.32 1.49
N ASN A 79 -38.72 5.28 2.61
CA ASN A 79 -37.46 6.01 2.75
C ASN A 79 -36.41 5.19 3.50
N ILE A 80 -35.26 5.01 2.88
CA ILE A 80 -34.09 4.39 3.49
C ILE A 80 -33.04 5.47 3.71
N GLN A 81 -32.65 5.67 4.96
CA GLN A 81 -31.58 6.57 5.35
C GLN A 81 -30.29 5.76 5.54
N ILE A 82 -29.22 6.24 4.90
CA ILE A 82 -27.89 5.63 4.93
C ILE A 82 -26.95 6.64 5.56
N ASP A 83 -26.25 6.21 6.61
CA ASP A 83 -25.17 6.99 7.20
C ASP A 83 -23.84 6.50 6.65
N GLN A 84 -23.12 7.39 5.97
CA GLN A 84 -21.81 7.12 5.38
C GLN A 84 -20.71 7.72 6.25
N PHE A 85 -19.67 6.92 6.47
CA PHE A 85 -18.49 7.28 7.25
C PHE A 85 -17.24 7.22 6.38
N GLU A 86 -16.30 8.11 6.64
CA GLU A 86 -14.98 8.09 6.04
C GLU A 86 -13.95 7.62 7.06
N VAL A 87 -12.98 6.85 6.60
CA VAL A 87 -11.93 6.25 7.41
C VAL A 87 -10.61 6.88 7.00
N THR A 88 -9.88 7.42 7.96
CA THR A 88 -8.58 8.04 7.71
C THR A 88 -7.42 7.03 7.77
N GLY A 89 -6.33 7.38 7.10
CA GLY A 89 -5.12 6.56 7.00
C GLY A 89 -5.16 5.60 5.80
N SER A 90 -4.06 5.53 5.07
CA SER A 90 -3.93 4.76 3.81
C SER A 90 -2.98 3.56 3.92
N ILE A 91 -2.51 3.27 5.13
CA ILE A 91 -1.55 2.21 5.43
C ILE A 91 -2.13 1.26 6.49
N TYR A 92 -1.48 0.12 6.72
CA TYR A 92 -1.89 -0.87 7.74
C TYR A 92 -1.63 -0.43 9.19
N GLU A 93 -1.26 0.83 9.44
CA GLU A 93 -1.13 1.31 10.81
C GLU A 93 -2.51 1.36 11.48
N PRO A 94 -2.69 0.77 12.68
CA PRO A 94 -3.95 0.75 13.42
C PRO A 94 -4.22 2.11 14.10
N LYS A 95 -3.95 3.20 13.38
CA LYS A 95 -4.18 4.58 13.78
C LYS A 95 -4.96 5.28 12.69
N GLY A 96 -6.08 5.85 13.09
CA GLY A 96 -6.98 6.55 12.20
C GLY A 96 -8.26 6.88 12.94
N ASP A 97 -8.89 7.96 12.50
CA ASP A 97 -10.18 8.41 12.95
C ASP A 97 -11.26 8.06 11.92
N ILE A 98 -12.46 7.81 12.45
CA ILE A 98 -13.69 7.68 11.67
C ILE A 98 -14.37 9.05 11.63
N ILE A 99 -14.71 9.51 10.43
CA ILE A 99 -15.30 10.81 10.17
C ILE A 99 -16.74 10.64 9.71
N TYR A 100 -17.66 11.34 10.35
CA TYR A 100 -19.06 11.48 9.94
C TYR A 100 -19.38 12.96 9.73
N ASN A 101 -19.90 13.31 8.55
CA ASN A 101 -20.23 14.69 8.18
C ASN A 101 -19.09 15.71 8.45
N GLY A 102 -17.84 15.30 8.22
CA GLY A 102 -16.65 16.14 8.42
C GLY A 102 -16.15 16.25 9.87
N THR A 103 -16.80 15.54 10.82
CA THR A 103 -16.41 15.54 12.24
C THR A 103 -15.99 14.14 12.70
N LYS A 104 -15.05 14.07 13.65
CA LYS A 104 -14.65 12.80 14.26
C LYS A 104 -15.85 12.17 14.97
N PHE A 105 -16.17 10.93 14.62
CA PHE A 105 -17.29 10.19 15.16
C PHE A 105 -16.77 9.08 16.09
N ASN A 106 -17.41 8.93 17.25
CA ASN A 106 -17.12 7.82 18.15
C ASN A 106 -18.06 6.64 17.81
N CYS A 107 -17.47 5.55 17.33
CA CYS A 107 -18.19 4.38 16.86
C CYS A 107 -18.92 3.62 17.98
N SER A 108 -18.52 3.78 19.24
CA SER A 108 -19.16 3.13 20.39
C SER A 108 -20.63 3.51 20.61
N HIS A 109 -21.08 4.62 20.03
CA HIS A 109 -22.46 5.10 20.20
C HIS A 109 -23.44 4.52 19.17
N SER A 110 -22.97 3.83 18.14
CA SER A 110 -23.81 3.27 17.08
C SER A 110 -23.80 1.75 17.13
N SER A 111 -24.93 1.13 17.45
CA SER A 111 -25.07 -0.34 17.47
C SER A 111 -24.77 -0.97 16.11
N GLY A 112 -25.15 -0.31 15.01
CA GLY A 112 -24.86 -0.80 13.66
C GLY A 112 -23.36 -0.82 13.34
N LEU A 113 -22.57 0.10 13.89
CA LEU A 113 -21.11 0.07 13.74
C LEU A 113 -20.47 -1.00 14.63
N VAL A 114 -21.05 -1.27 15.80
CA VAL A 114 -20.61 -2.38 16.66
C VAL A 114 -20.80 -3.72 15.94
N GLU A 115 -22.00 -3.98 15.42
CA GLU A 115 -22.28 -5.21 14.65
C GLU A 115 -21.39 -5.33 13.41
N LEU A 116 -21.19 -4.23 12.65
CA LEU A 116 -20.28 -4.22 11.51
C LEU A 116 -18.85 -4.59 11.92
N THR A 117 -18.40 -4.08 13.07
CA THR A 117 -17.07 -4.38 13.62
C THR A 117 -16.96 -5.84 14.03
N GLU A 118 -17.99 -6.39 14.69
CA GLU A 118 -18.05 -7.80 15.07
C GLU A 118 -18.02 -8.71 13.85
N CYS A 119 -18.79 -8.41 12.81
CA CYS A 119 -18.74 -9.16 11.55
C CYS A 119 -17.35 -9.08 10.90
N ALA A 120 -16.74 -7.90 10.85
CA ALA A 120 -15.43 -7.69 10.25
C ALA A 120 -14.28 -8.38 11.02
N ALA A 121 -14.45 -8.58 12.33
CA ALA A 121 -13.49 -9.29 13.16
C ALA A 121 -13.70 -10.81 13.12
N LEU A 122 -14.95 -11.29 13.24
CA LEU A 122 -15.25 -12.72 13.32
C LEU A 122 -15.21 -13.44 11.96
N CYS A 123 -15.53 -12.75 10.87
CA CYS A 123 -15.48 -13.31 9.51
C CYS A 123 -14.14 -13.01 8.83
N ASN A 124 -13.04 -13.12 9.57
CA ASN A 124 -11.72 -12.73 9.12
C ASN A 124 -10.66 -13.67 9.71
N ASP A 125 -9.86 -14.28 8.84
CA ASP A 125 -8.77 -15.18 9.23
C ASP A 125 -7.41 -14.47 9.24
N SER A 126 -7.33 -13.24 8.70
CA SER A 126 -6.11 -12.47 8.59
C SER A 126 -5.80 -11.65 9.86
N ALA A 127 -4.50 -11.41 10.06
CA ALA A 127 -4.00 -10.70 11.22
C ALA A 127 -3.11 -9.51 10.82
N LEU A 128 -2.89 -8.62 11.78
CA LEU A 128 -1.93 -7.53 11.65
C LEU A 128 -0.74 -7.82 12.56
N ASP A 129 0.47 -7.83 11.99
CA ASP A 129 1.70 -8.01 12.74
C ASP A 129 2.58 -6.77 12.71
N TYR A 130 3.39 -6.58 13.74
CA TYR A 130 4.34 -5.48 13.82
C TYR A 130 5.77 -5.99 13.64
N ASN A 131 6.36 -5.69 12.48
CA ASN A 131 7.73 -6.06 12.18
C ASN A 131 8.73 -5.13 12.89
N GLU A 132 9.37 -5.61 13.96
CA GLU A 132 10.34 -4.81 14.74
C GLU A 132 11.55 -4.35 13.92
N SER A 133 12.00 -5.16 12.97
CA SER A 133 13.20 -4.87 12.16
C SER A 133 12.94 -3.71 11.20
N LYS A 134 11.77 -3.71 10.55
CA LYS A 134 11.38 -2.67 9.60
C LYS A 134 10.63 -1.50 10.25
N LYS A 135 10.18 -1.65 11.50
CA LYS A 135 9.35 -0.69 12.24
C LYS A 135 8.05 -0.31 11.51
N VAL A 136 7.43 -1.28 10.86
CA VAL A 136 6.17 -1.11 10.12
C VAL A 136 5.20 -2.23 10.46
N PHE A 137 3.91 -1.92 10.36
CA PHE A 137 2.85 -2.93 10.42
C PHE A 137 2.77 -3.65 9.08
N GLU A 138 2.84 -4.97 9.13
CA GLU A 138 2.78 -5.85 7.96
C GLU A 138 1.50 -6.68 8.03
N LYS A 139 0.92 -6.94 6.86
CA LYS A 139 -0.21 -7.85 6.73
C LYS A 139 0.24 -9.28 6.99
N VAL A 140 -0.61 -10.06 7.64
CA VAL A 140 -0.55 -11.52 7.67
C VAL A 140 -1.68 -12.01 6.78
N ASP A 141 -1.36 -12.86 5.81
CA ASP A 141 -2.30 -13.40 4.81
C ASP A 141 -2.82 -12.37 3.79
N GLU A 142 -4.15 -12.19 3.67
CA GLU A 142 -4.78 -11.49 2.56
C GLU A 142 -4.90 -9.98 2.81
N ALA A 143 -4.65 -9.18 1.76
CA ALA A 143 -4.66 -7.72 1.88
C ALA A 143 -6.06 -7.15 2.21
N ILE A 144 -7.11 -7.75 1.64
CA ILE A 144 -8.50 -7.33 1.82
C ILE A 144 -8.91 -7.54 3.28
N GLU A 145 -8.68 -8.73 3.80
CA GLU A 145 -9.02 -9.10 5.15
C GLU A 145 -8.19 -8.33 6.19
N THR A 146 -6.89 -8.16 5.97
CA THR A 146 -6.06 -7.31 6.84
C THR A 146 -6.58 -5.86 6.90
N ALA A 147 -7.11 -5.33 5.79
CA ALA A 147 -7.71 -4.00 5.79
C ALA A 147 -8.94 -3.92 6.71
N LEU A 148 -9.72 -5.01 6.84
CA LEU A 148 -10.82 -5.12 7.79
C LEU A 148 -10.30 -5.21 9.23
N THR A 149 -9.24 -5.98 9.48
CA THR A 149 -8.59 -6.06 10.80
C THR A 149 -8.14 -4.69 11.27
N VAL A 150 -7.52 -3.90 10.36
CA VAL A 150 -7.08 -2.53 10.63
C VAL A 150 -8.27 -1.58 10.84
N LEU A 151 -9.37 -1.77 10.09
CA LEU A 151 -10.61 -1.01 10.29
C LEU A 151 -11.16 -1.23 11.71
N VAL A 152 -11.25 -2.47 12.18
CA VAL A 152 -11.70 -2.82 13.54
C VAL A 152 -10.85 -2.09 14.59
N GLU A 153 -9.53 -2.08 14.40
CA GLU A 153 -8.62 -1.36 15.30
C GLU A 153 -8.82 0.17 15.27
N LYS A 154 -9.13 0.77 14.10
CA LYS A 154 -9.43 2.20 13.97
C LYS A 154 -10.78 2.58 14.57
N MET A 155 -11.79 1.72 14.43
CA MET A 155 -13.14 1.96 14.95
C MET A 155 -13.17 1.93 16.49
N ASN A 156 -12.39 1.02 17.10
CA ASN A 156 -12.24 0.89 18.55
C ASN A 156 -13.59 0.96 19.30
N VAL A 157 -14.59 0.18 18.86
CA VAL A 157 -15.97 0.30 19.35
C VAL A 157 -16.13 0.03 20.84
N PHE A 158 -15.19 -0.67 21.48
CA PHE A 158 -15.18 -0.94 22.92
C PHE A 158 -14.39 0.09 23.75
N ASN A 159 -13.91 1.18 23.15
CA ASN A 159 -13.10 2.21 23.81
C ASN A 159 -11.88 1.65 24.57
N THR A 160 -11.20 0.65 23.99
CA THR A 160 -9.99 0.06 24.57
C THR A 160 -8.90 1.14 24.67
N ASP A 161 -8.26 1.27 25.83
CA ASP A 161 -7.14 2.20 26.02
C ASP A 161 -5.88 1.65 25.34
N LYS A 162 -5.53 2.23 24.18
CA LYS A 162 -4.36 1.86 23.38
C LYS A 162 -3.12 2.69 23.71
N SER A 163 -3.22 3.68 24.59
CA SER A 163 -2.14 4.65 24.84
C SER A 163 -0.89 4.05 25.49
N ARG A 164 -1.03 2.93 26.21
CA ARG A 164 0.04 2.26 26.96
C ARG A 164 0.52 0.95 26.32
N LEU A 165 -0.01 0.59 25.16
CA LEU A 165 0.30 -0.68 24.51
C LEU A 165 1.58 -0.58 23.68
N SER A 166 2.37 -1.66 23.66
CA SER A 166 3.47 -1.80 22.71
C SER A 166 2.90 -1.87 21.28
N PRO A 167 3.67 -1.46 20.25
CA PRO A 167 3.20 -1.53 18.86
C PRO A 167 2.71 -2.92 18.43
N GLN A 168 3.34 -4.00 18.92
CA GLN A 168 2.89 -5.38 18.71
C GLN A 168 1.51 -5.64 19.31
N LYS A 169 1.28 -5.23 20.56
CA LYS A 169 -0.02 -5.43 21.23
C LYS A 169 -1.11 -4.54 20.63
N MET A 170 -0.74 -3.39 20.08
CA MET A 170 -1.66 -2.48 19.41
C MET A 170 -2.23 -3.07 18.11
N ALA A 171 -1.50 -4.00 17.47
CA ALA A 171 -1.89 -4.55 16.18
C ALA A 171 -3.23 -5.34 16.21
N MET A 172 -3.54 -5.99 17.34
CA MET A 172 -4.77 -6.79 17.49
C MET A 172 -5.54 -6.48 18.79
N SER A 173 -5.33 -5.30 19.37
CA SER A 173 -5.87 -4.95 20.70
C SER A 173 -7.40 -4.97 20.79
N SER A 174 -8.09 -4.51 19.75
CA SER A 174 -9.56 -4.50 19.70
C SER A 174 -10.10 -5.82 19.17
N ASN A 175 -9.41 -6.47 18.22
CA ASN A 175 -9.83 -7.77 17.68
C ASN A 175 -9.83 -8.87 18.75
N ILE A 176 -8.84 -8.90 19.66
CA ILE A 176 -8.76 -9.88 20.75
C ILE A 176 -9.95 -9.76 21.73
N ILE A 177 -10.62 -8.61 21.82
CA ILE A 177 -11.78 -8.44 22.72
C ILE A 177 -13.04 -9.06 22.11
N ILE A 178 -13.10 -9.19 20.78
CA ILE A 178 -14.27 -9.71 20.06
C ILE A 178 -14.24 -11.25 19.97
N HIS A 179 -13.05 -11.85 19.95
CA HIS A 179 -12.84 -13.30 19.99
C HIS A 179 -12.88 -13.87 21.41
#